data_AF-A0A0A0D8E9-F1
#
_entry.id   AF-A0A0A0D8E9-F1
#
_cell.length_a   1.000
_cell.length_b   1.000
_cell.length_c   1.000
_cell.angle_alpha   90.00
_cell.angle_beta   90.00
_cell.angle_gamma   90.00
#
_symmetry.space_group_name_H-M   'P 1'
#
loop_
_entity.id
_entity.type
_entity.pdbx_description
1 polymer ?
#
loop_
_entity_poly.entity_id
_entity_poly.type
_entity_poly.pdbx_seq_one_letter_code
_entity_poly.pdbx_strand_id
1 'polypeptide(L)'
;MWSELRPLVLTWAGLLALLAITIAVSFAPIGPVKPVANMAIAAVKAGLILWVFMHLRERGGLLRVFALGAVAWLAVLMAMAVADILTR
;
A
#
# COMPACT_ATOMS: atom_id res chain seq x y z
N MET A 1 3.66 -3.21 28.56
CA MET A 1 2.38 -3.56 27.91
C MET A 1 1.81 -2.41 27.08
N TRP A 2 1.73 -1.17 27.62
CA TRP A 2 1.23 0.00 26.87
C TRP A 2 2.14 0.50 25.72
N SER A 3 3.44 0.21 25.75
CA SER A 3 4.42 0.62 24.72
C SER A 3 4.18 -0.01 23.34
N GLU A 4 3.72 -1.27 23.32
CA GLU A 4 3.45 -2.04 22.11
C GLU A 4 2.19 -1.53 21.38
N LEU A 5 1.24 -0.95 22.11
CA LEU A 5 -0.02 -0.46 21.54
C LEU A 5 0.15 0.85 20.76
N ARG A 6 1.14 1.68 21.14
CA ARG A 6 1.39 2.98 20.52
C ARG A 6 1.62 2.89 19.01
N PRO A 7 2.52 2.04 18.47
CA PRO A 7 2.69 1.91 17.03
C PRO A 7 1.44 1.37 16.33
N LEU A 8 0.68 0.47 16.95
CA LEU A 8 -0.58 -0.04 16.38
C LEU A 8 -1.62 1.07 16.24
N VAL A 9 -1.84 1.87 17.29
CA VAL A 9 -2.83 2.96 17.29
C VAL A 9 -2.43 4.07 16.32
N LEU A 10 -1.14 4.45 16.28
CA LEU A 10 -0.65 5.44 15.31
C LEU A 10 -0.81 4.96 13.87
N THR A 11 -0.51 3.69 13.60
CA THR A 11 -0.67 3.10 12.26
C THR A 11 -2.14 3.02 11.87
N TRP A 12 -3.01 2.63 12.82
CA TRP A 12 -4.45 2.62 12.60
C TRP A 12 -5.01 4.01 12.28
N ALA A 13 -4.60 5.04 13.02
CA ALA A 13 -5.00 6.42 12.73
C ALA A 13 -4.48 6.88 11.35
N GLY A 14 -3.25 6.51 10.99
CA GLY A 14 -2.69 6.76 9.66
C GLY A 14 -3.48 6.06 8.54
N LEU A 15 -3.91 4.81 8.76
CA LEU A 15 -4.74 4.07 7.81
C LEU A 15 -6.13 4.70 7.64
N LEU A 16 -6.73 5.22 8.72
CA LEU A 16 -7.99 5.97 8.64
C LEU A 16 -7.81 7.29 7.87
N ALA A 17 -6.72 8.00 8.09
CA ALA A 17 -6.41 9.22 7.32
C ALA A 17 -6.25 8.89 5.82
N LEU A 18 -5.49 7.85 5.48
CA LEU A 18 -5.35 7.37 4.10
C LEU A 18 -6.69 6.92 3.52
N LEU A 19 -7.59 6.34 4.31
CA LEU A 19 -8.94 5.98 3.89
C LEU A 19 -9.77 7.21 3.56
N ALA A 20 -9.77 8.23 4.43
CA ALA A 20 -10.45 9.49 4.18
C ALA A 20 -9.93 10.16 2.89
N ILE A 21 -8.62 10.12 2.65
CA ILE A 21 -8.02 10.62 1.40
C ILE A 21 -8.52 9.82 0.19
N THR A 22 -8.59 8.49 0.25
CA THR A 22 -9.15 7.67 -0.84
C THR A 22 -10.59 8.06 -1.17
N ILE A 23 -11.41 8.29 -0.15
CA ILE A 23 -12.80 8.75 -0.30
C ILE A 23 -12.80 10.12 -0.99
N ALA A 24 -12.03 11.08 -0.48
CA ALA A 24 -11.94 12.43 -1.04
C ALA A 24 -11.50 12.41 -2.51
N VAL A 25 -10.46 11.64 -2.86
CA VAL A 25 -9.96 11.46 -4.23
C VAL A 25 -11.03 10.84 -5.15
N SER A 26 -11.81 9.90 -4.63
CA SER A 26 -12.85 9.22 -5.43
C SER A 26 -13.97 10.19 -5.83
N PHE A 27 -14.36 11.08 -4.93
CA PHE A 27 -15.41 12.08 -5.18
C PHE A 27 -14.89 13.39 -5.80
N ALA A 28 -13.59 13.70 -5.72
CA ALA A 28 -13.02 14.90 -6.31
C ALA A 28 -13.11 14.89 -7.86
N PRO A 29 -13.27 16.04 -8.54
CA PRO A 29 -13.40 16.12 -9.99
C PRO A 29 -12.05 16.02 -10.73
N ILE A 30 -11.20 15.06 -10.37
CA ILE A 30 -9.82 14.89 -10.87
C ILE A 30 -9.70 14.04 -12.14
N GLY A 31 -10.78 13.85 -12.91
CA GLY A 31 -10.71 13.20 -14.23
C GLY A 31 -10.16 11.75 -14.21
N PRO A 32 -9.50 11.29 -15.29
CA PRO A 32 -9.11 9.88 -15.46
C PRO A 32 -7.93 9.42 -14.60
N VAL A 33 -7.25 10.33 -13.87
CA VAL A 33 -6.10 9.97 -13.02
C VAL A 33 -6.51 9.36 -11.66
N LYS A 34 -7.81 9.35 -11.33
CA LYS A 34 -8.35 8.78 -10.08
C LYS A 34 -7.89 7.35 -9.78
N PRO A 35 -7.94 6.39 -10.73
CA PRO A 35 -7.56 5.01 -10.45
C PRO A 35 -6.09 4.91 -10.05
N VAL A 36 -5.21 5.66 -10.74
CA VAL A 36 -3.77 5.70 -10.45
C VAL A 36 -3.52 6.27 -9.05
N ALA A 37 -4.18 7.39 -8.71
CA ALA A 37 -4.06 8.00 -7.38
C ALA A 37 -4.56 7.06 -6.27
N ASN A 38 -5.72 6.43 -6.46
CA ASN A 38 -6.27 5.47 -5.50
C ASN A 38 -5.37 4.23 -5.35
N MET A 39 -4.77 3.74 -6.44
CA MET A 39 -3.83 2.62 -6.42
C MET A 39 -2.55 2.97 -5.64
N ALA A 40 -2.02 4.18 -5.83
CA ALA A 40 -0.87 4.67 -5.08
C ALA A 40 -1.18 4.75 -3.57
N ILE A 41 -2.35 5.27 -3.19
CA ILE A 41 -2.79 5.31 -1.79
C ILE A 41 -2.95 3.90 -1.22
N ALA A 42 -3.49 2.96 -1.99
CA ALA A 42 -3.61 1.56 -1.60
C ALA A 42 -2.25 0.90 -1.35
N ALA A 43 -1.25 1.18 -2.20
CA ALA A 43 0.12 0.69 -2.01
C ALA A 43 0.74 1.21 -0.70
N VAL A 44 0.52 2.48 -0.35
CA VAL A 44 0.99 3.06 0.92
C VAL A 44 0.30 2.39 2.12
N LYS A 45 -1.01 2.15 2.05
CA LYS A 45 -1.74 1.40 3.11
C LYS A 45 -1.18 -0.01 3.28
N ALA A 46 -0.97 -0.73 2.18
CA ALA A 46 -0.40 -2.07 2.21
C ALA A 46 1.01 -2.07 2.84
N GLY A 47 1.85 -1.08 2.51
CA GLY A 47 3.16 -0.89 3.11
C GLY A 47 3.12 -0.71 4.63
N LEU A 48 2.21 0.14 5.14
CA LEU A 48 2.00 0.32 6.58
C LEU A 48 1.57 -0.97 7.27
N ILE A 49 0.66 -1.73 6.64
CA ILE A 49 0.17 -3.00 7.17
C ILE A 49 1.29 -4.05 7.21
N LEU A 50 2.05 -4.19 6.13
CA LEU A 50 3.19 -5.10 6.06
C LEU A 50 4.22 -4.76 7.14
N TRP A 51 4.55 -3.48 7.28
CA TRP A 51 5.60 -3.04 8.18
C TRP A 51 5.26 -3.23 9.66
N VAL A 52 4.02 -2.88 10.05
CA VAL A 52 3.60 -2.84 11.46
C VAL A 52 2.77 -4.05 11.85
N PHE A 53 1.65 -4.30 11.17
CA PHE A 53 0.71 -5.36 11.57
C PHE A 53 1.22 -6.77 11.22
N MET A 54 1.96 -6.93 10.12
CA MET A 54 2.61 -8.21 9.78
C MET A 54 3.98 -8.40 10.42
N HIS A 55 4.38 -7.49 11.33
CA HIS A 55 5.63 -7.58 12.09
C HIS A 55 6.89 -7.68 11.21
N LEU A 56 6.83 -7.21 9.96
CA LEU A 56 7.97 -7.27 9.04
C LEU A 56 9.16 -6.43 9.53
N ARG A 57 8.88 -5.39 10.33
CA ARG A 57 9.88 -4.62 11.07
C ARG A 57 10.68 -5.45 12.07
N GLU A 58 10.09 -6.48 12.67
CA GLU A 58 10.71 -7.29 13.74
C GLU A 58 11.34 -8.58 13.20
N ARG A 59 11.06 -8.92 11.94
CA ARG A 59 11.62 -10.09 11.27
C ARG A 59 13.00 -9.81 10.67
N GLY A 60 13.80 -10.87 10.52
CA GLY A 60 15.16 -10.82 9.98
C GLY A 60 15.23 -10.33 8.53
N GLY A 61 16.42 -9.89 8.11
CA GLY A 61 16.64 -9.27 6.79
C GLY A 61 16.22 -10.12 5.60
N LEU A 62 16.35 -11.46 5.70
CA LEU A 62 15.95 -12.38 4.62
C LEU A 62 14.45 -12.27 4.28
N LEU A 63 13.57 -12.20 5.28
CA LEU A 63 12.12 -12.06 5.04
C LEU A 63 11.79 -10.73 4.35
N ARG A 64 12.52 -9.67 4.67
CA ARG A 64 12.33 -8.35 4.04
C ARG A 64 12.73 -8.40 2.57
N VAL A 65 13.81 -9.08 2.22
CA VAL A 65 14.22 -9.29 0.81
C VAL A 65 13.16 -10.06 0.04
N PHE A 66 12.62 -11.15 0.61
CA PHE A 66 11.53 -11.89 -0.02
C PHE A 66 10.26 -11.06 -0.20
N ALA A 67 9.89 -10.25 0.79
CA ALA A 67 8.75 -9.34 0.70
C ALA A 67 8.93 -8.31 -0.43
N LEU A 68 10.13 -7.73 -0.56
CA LEU A 68 10.47 -6.83 -1.67
C LEU A 68 10.44 -7.57 -3.02
N GLY A 69 10.93 -8.81 -3.06
CA GLY A 69 10.85 -9.66 -4.24
C GLY A 69 9.41 -9.94 -4.68
N ALA A 70 8.51 -10.22 -3.73
CA ALA A 70 7.09 -10.41 -4.03
C ALA A 70 6.43 -9.13 -4.56
N VAL A 71 6.75 -7.96 -3.99
CA VAL A 71 6.26 -6.66 -4.47
C VAL A 71 6.80 -6.34 -5.87
N ALA A 72 8.08 -6.60 -6.12
CA ALA A 72 8.70 -6.40 -7.43
C ALA A 72 8.05 -7.32 -8.48
N TRP A 73 7.81 -8.58 -8.12
CA TRP A 73 7.13 -9.53 -9.01
C TRP A 73 5.71 -9.08 -9.34
N LEU A 74 4.94 -8.64 -8.33
CA LEU A 74 3.59 -8.09 -8.55
C LEU A 74 3.62 -6.86 -9.46
N ALA A 75 4.60 -5.98 -9.31
CA ALA A 75 4.76 -4.81 -10.17
C ALA A 75 5.03 -5.19 -11.64
N VAL A 76 5.84 -6.23 -11.88
CA VAL A 76 6.06 -6.78 -13.23
C VAL A 76 4.76 -7.30 -13.83
N LEU A 77 3.99 -8.10 -13.08
CA LEU A 77 2.71 -8.63 -13.55
C LEU A 77 1.71 -7.52 -13.89
N MET A 78 1.63 -6.49 -13.04
CA MET A 78 0.79 -5.32 -13.29
C MET A 78 1.23 -4.54 -14.53
N ALA A 79 2.53 -4.32 -14.71
CA ALA A 79 3.06 -3.63 -15.88
C ALA A 79 2.74 -4.38 -17.17
N MET A 80 2.88 -5.71 -17.17
CA MET A 80 2.50 -6.55 -18.31
C MET A 80 0.99 -6.48 -18.60
N ALA A 81 0.14 -6.54 -17.57
CA ALA A 81 -1.31 -6.43 -17.73
C ALA A 81 -1.72 -5.07 -18.33
N VAL A 82 -1.11 -3.98 -17.89
CA VAL A 82 -1.34 -2.63 -18.45
C VAL A 82 -0.84 -2.55 -19.89
N ALA A 83 0.33 -3.12 -20.19
CA ALA A 83 0.85 -3.16 -21.55
C ALA A 83 -0.10 -3.88 -22.51
N ASP A 84 -0.65 -5.04 -22.10
CA ASP A 84 -1.63 -5.79 -22.90
C ASP A 84 -2.87 -4.95 -23.23
N ILE A 85 -3.42 -4.25 -22.22
CA ILE A 85 -4.59 -3.38 -22.39
C ILE A 85 -4.29 -2.22 -23.35
N LEU A 86 -3.10 -1.62 -23.26
CA LEU A 86 -2.71 -0.49 -24.12
C LEU A 86 -2.44 -0.90 -25.57
N THR A 87 -2.08 -2.16 -25.82
CA THR A 87 -1.79 -2.68 -27.17
C THR A 87 -2.98 -3.34 -27.87
N ARG A 88 -4.13 -3.47 -27.19
CA ARG A 88 -5.40 -3.95 -27.79
C ARG A 88 -6.17 -2.80 -28.44
#